data_AF-A0A381VET5-F1
#
_entry.id   AF-A0A381VET5-F1
#
_cell.length_a   1.000
_cell.length_b   1.000
_cell.length_c   1.000
_cell.angle_alpha   90.00
_cell.angle_beta   90.00
_cell.angle_gamma   90.00
#
_symmetry.space_group_name_H-M   'P 1'
#
loop_
_entity.id
_entity.type
_entity.pdbx_description
1 polymer ?
#
loop_
_entity_poly.entity_id
_entity_poly.type
_entity_poly.pdbx_seq_one_letter_code
_entity_poly.pdbx_strand_id
1 'polypeptide(L)'
;MSDFDINILIDDQYKQQQKKLDVYNKILNKIYNKIKIVNKRKKTHLIYEIPNYIFGFPLYNNRTCTVFIISSMRKKGFHVKFNFPNILYISWNDLVKTNLKKVTADLMETNNNNININKKNKNINTHFNKLNKNLMNDLDNLINNNNNNLNDNLDEEIKKLNELSNFSEYYKK
;
A
#
# COMPACT_ATOMS: atom_id res chain seq x y z
N MET A 1 -54.65 -43.54 -24.43
CA MET A 1 -54.40 -42.74 -23.22
C MET A 1 -52.89 -42.56 -23.17
N SER A 2 -52.33 -41.37 -23.38
CA SER A 2 -50.88 -41.18 -23.22
C SER A 2 -50.56 -41.29 -21.74
N ASP A 3 -49.64 -42.17 -21.36
CA ASP A 3 -49.19 -42.30 -19.98
C ASP A 3 -48.65 -40.95 -19.50
N PHE A 4 -49.14 -40.51 -18.34
CA PHE A 4 -48.78 -39.24 -17.72
C PHE A 4 -47.36 -39.34 -17.15
N ASP A 5 -46.39 -38.70 -17.81
CA ASP A 5 -44.99 -38.72 -17.40
C ASP A 5 -44.72 -37.69 -16.28
N ILE A 6 -44.43 -38.20 -15.08
CA ILE A 6 -44.08 -37.41 -13.89
C ILE A 6 -42.85 -36.52 -14.11
N ASN A 7 -41.93 -36.89 -15.00
CA ASN A 7 -40.70 -36.13 -15.24
C ASN A 7 -40.99 -34.76 -15.88
N ILE A 8 -42.04 -34.67 -16.69
CA ILE A 8 -42.47 -33.41 -17.31
C ILE A 8 -42.89 -32.40 -16.23
N LEU A 9 -43.61 -32.86 -15.19
CA LEU A 9 -44.01 -32.01 -14.07
C LEU A 9 -42.81 -31.47 -13.28
N ILE A 10 -41.81 -32.32 -13.05
CA ILE A 10 -40.59 -31.94 -12.32
C ILE A 10 -39.81 -30.89 -13.12
N ASP A 11 -39.65 -31.10 -14.42
CA ASP A 11 -38.95 -30.16 -15.30
C ASP A 11 -39.68 -28.80 -15.37
N ASP A 12 -41.02 -28.81 -15.44
CA ASP A 12 -41.82 -27.58 -15.42
C ASP A 12 -41.69 -26.80 -14.09
N GLN A 13 -41.64 -27.50 -12.95
CA GLN A 13 -41.37 -26.85 -11.66
C GLN A 13 -39.97 -26.23 -11.63
N TYR A 14 -38.96 -26.96 -12.12
CA TYR A 14 -37.58 -26.48 -12.18
C TYR A 14 -37.44 -25.24 -13.08
N LYS A 15 -38.06 -25.24 -14.27
CA LYS A 15 -38.11 -24.08 -15.17
C LYS A 15 -38.76 -22.87 -14.51
N GLN A 16 -39.85 -23.06 -13.77
CA GLN A 16 -40.50 -21.96 -13.04
C GLN A 16 -39.59 -21.37 -11.96
N GLN A 17 -38.87 -22.23 -11.23
CA GLN A 17 -37.92 -21.78 -10.22
C GLN A 17 -36.75 -21.01 -10.82
N GLN A 18 -36.20 -21.46 -11.95
CA GLN A 18 -35.16 -20.73 -12.67
C GLN A 18 -35.64 -19.34 -13.12
N LYS A 19 -36.81 -19.25 -13.76
CA LYS A 19 -37.39 -17.96 -14.19
C LYS A 19 -37.56 -17.00 -13.00
N LYS A 20 -37.95 -17.51 -11.83
CA LYS A 20 -38.06 -16.72 -10.60
C LYS A 20 -36.71 -16.16 -10.15
N LEU A 21 -35.67 -17.01 -10.15
CA LEU A 21 -34.31 -16.58 -9.81
C LEU A 21 -33.78 -15.55 -10.81
N ASP A 22 -34.08 -15.69 -12.09
CA ASP A 22 -33.68 -14.71 -13.11
C ASP A 22 -34.29 -13.33 -12.85
N VAL A 23 -35.57 -13.27 -12.48
CA VAL A 23 -36.22 -12.01 -12.10
C VAL A 23 -35.56 -11.41 -10.87
N TYR A 24 -35.21 -12.23 -9.88
CA TYR A 24 -34.57 -11.74 -8.66
C TYR A 24 -33.16 -11.21 -8.93
N ASN A 25 -32.40 -11.90 -9.77
CA ASN A 25 -31.09 -11.47 -10.24
C ASN A 25 -31.18 -10.16 -11.05
N LYS A 26 -32.21 -9.99 -11.88
CA LYS A 26 -32.47 -8.72 -12.60
C LYS A 26 -32.67 -7.55 -11.64
N ILE A 27 -33.47 -7.75 -10.58
CA ILE A 27 -33.69 -6.71 -9.56
C ILE A 27 -32.39 -6.43 -8.80
N LEU A 28 -31.65 -7.48 -8.41
CA LEU A 28 -30.38 -7.35 -7.72
C LEU A 28 -29.35 -6.54 -8.55
N ASN A 29 -29.27 -6.81 -9.86
CA ASN A 29 -28.41 -6.07 -10.79
C ASN A 29 -28.82 -4.59 -10.91
N LYS A 30 -30.12 -4.28 -10.92
CA LYS A 30 -30.61 -2.89 -10.87
C LYS A 30 -30.13 -2.17 -9.61
N ILE A 31 -30.16 -2.84 -8.46
CA ILE A 31 -29.66 -2.28 -7.21
C ILE A 31 -28.15 -2.02 -7.30
N TYR A 32 -27.35 -2.97 -7.81
CA TYR A 32 -25.91 -2.75 -7.99
C TYR A 32 -25.59 -1.58 -8.92
N ASN A 33 -26.33 -1.42 -10.00
CA ASN A 33 -26.16 -0.28 -10.91
C ASN A 33 -26.50 1.04 -10.22
N LYS A 34 -27.58 1.10 -9.41
CA LYS A 34 -27.90 2.27 -8.59
C LYS A 34 -26.79 2.58 -7.58
N ILE A 35 -26.23 1.55 -6.91
CA ILE A 35 -25.10 1.72 -5.99
C ILE A 35 -23.91 2.35 -6.71
N LYS A 36 -23.54 1.88 -7.90
CA LYS A 36 -22.46 2.47 -8.70
C LYS A 36 -22.70 3.95 -8.99
N ILE A 37 -23.92 4.32 -9.36
CA ILE A 37 -24.31 5.71 -9.63
C ILE A 37 -24.22 6.56 -8.36
N VAL A 38 -24.74 6.07 -7.24
CA VAL A 38 -24.73 6.77 -5.94
C VAL A 38 -23.30 6.95 -5.42
N ASN A 39 -22.44 5.94 -5.60
CA ASN A 39 -21.04 6.01 -5.23
C ASN A 39 -20.28 7.08 -6.03
N LYS A 40 -20.57 7.25 -7.33
CA LYS A 40 -20.03 8.35 -8.14
C LYS A 40 -20.41 9.73 -7.58
N ARG A 41 -21.53 9.83 -6.88
CA ARG A 41 -21.99 11.04 -6.18
C ARG A 41 -21.43 11.16 -4.75
N LYS A 42 -20.37 10.42 -4.41
CA LYS A 42 -19.70 10.40 -3.10
C LYS A 42 -20.61 10.06 -1.91
N LYS A 43 -21.71 9.34 -2.16
CA LYS A 43 -22.59 8.80 -1.12
C LYS A 43 -22.29 7.31 -0.89
N THR A 44 -22.38 6.88 0.37
CA THR A 44 -22.05 5.50 0.79
C THR A 44 -23.27 4.68 1.24
N HIS A 45 -24.47 5.20 1.01
CA HIS A 45 -25.74 4.55 1.31
C HIS A 45 -26.77 4.79 0.21
N LEU A 46 -27.73 3.88 0.10
CA LEU A 46 -28.84 3.90 -0.85
C LEU A 46 -30.11 3.42 -0.14
N ILE A 47 -31.20 4.15 -0.32
CA ILE A 47 -32.54 3.70 -0.02
C ILE A 47 -33.16 3.17 -1.32
N TYR A 48 -33.61 1.93 -1.32
CA TYR A 48 -34.19 1.28 -2.48
C TYR A 48 -35.56 0.71 -2.14
N GLU A 49 -36.56 1.06 -2.95
CA GLU A 49 -37.89 0.47 -2.85
C GLU A 49 -37.96 -0.78 -3.74
N ILE A 50 -38.31 -1.92 -3.14
CA ILE A 50 -38.52 -3.16 -3.86
C ILE A 50 -39.88 -3.10 -4.55
N PRO A 51 -39.96 -3.40 -5.86
CA PRO A 51 -41.23 -3.47 -6.55
C PRO A 51 -42.18 -4.46 -5.87
N ASN A 52 -43.43 -4.06 -5.66
CA ASN A 52 -44.47 -4.96 -5.17
C ASN A 52 -44.84 -6.02 -6.20
N TYR A 53 -44.80 -5.64 -7.48
CA TYR A 53 -45.23 -6.45 -8.61
C TYR A 53 -44.29 -6.24 -9.79
N ILE A 54 -44.16 -7.27 -10.64
CA ILE A 54 -43.37 -7.25 -11.87
C ILE A 54 -44.29 -7.67 -13.01
N PHE A 55 -44.49 -6.76 -13.97
CA PHE A 55 -45.30 -7.05 -15.16
C PHE A 55 -44.72 -8.22 -15.95
N GLY A 56 -45.59 -9.12 -16.40
CA GLY A 56 -45.20 -10.34 -17.11
C GLY A 56 -44.62 -11.44 -16.22
N PHE A 57 -44.60 -11.27 -14.88
CA PHE A 57 -44.15 -12.31 -13.97
C PHE A 57 -45.12 -12.50 -12.78
N PRO A 58 -46.19 -13.29 -12.94
CA PRO A 58 -47.21 -13.46 -11.90
C PRO A 58 -46.71 -14.24 -10.67
N LEU A 59 -45.69 -15.09 -10.84
CA LEU A 59 -45.08 -15.85 -9.74
C LEU A 59 -44.11 -15.01 -8.88
N TYR A 60 -44.01 -13.71 -9.14
CA TYR A 60 -43.20 -12.78 -8.35
C TYR A 60 -43.76 -12.69 -6.92
N ASN A 61 -42.89 -12.82 -5.93
CA ASN A 61 -43.24 -12.56 -4.54
C ASN A 61 -42.22 -11.61 -3.91
N ASN A 62 -42.67 -10.41 -3.58
CA ASN A 62 -41.84 -9.33 -3.03
C ASN A 62 -41.12 -9.75 -1.74
N ARG A 63 -41.76 -10.47 -0.82
CA ARG A 63 -41.16 -10.93 0.44
C ARG A 63 -39.99 -11.87 0.19
N THR A 64 -40.18 -12.88 -0.66
CA THR A 64 -39.10 -13.83 -0.98
C THR A 64 -37.97 -13.16 -1.77
N CYS A 65 -38.30 -12.20 -2.66
CA CYS A 65 -37.32 -11.38 -3.35
C CYS A 65 -36.49 -10.53 -2.37
N THR A 66 -37.15 -9.92 -1.38
CA THR A 66 -36.53 -9.12 -0.32
C THR A 66 -35.51 -9.94 0.46
N VAL A 67 -35.92 -11.12 0.94
CA VAL A 67 -35.03 -12.04 1.67
C VAL A 67 -33.84 -12.46 0.81
N PHE A 68 -34.08 -12.78 -0.47
CA PHE A 68 -33.02 -13.13 -1.41
C PHE A 68 -32.00 -12.00 -1.59
N ILE A 69 -32.46 -10.76 -1.79
CA ILE A 69 -31.61 -9.58 -1.96
C ILE A 69 -30.80 -9.32 -0.69
N ILE A 70 -31.44 -9.32 0.49
CA ILE A 70 -30.78 -9.11 1.78
C ILE A 70 -29.67 -10.14 1.98
N SER A 71 -29.96 -11.44 1.77
CA SER A 71 -28.99 -12.51 1.92
C SER A 71 -27.81 -12.35 0.95
N SER A 72 -28.10 -12.08 -0.32
CA SER A 72 -27.10 -11.92 -1.38
C SER A 72 -26.18 -10.71 -1.14
N MET A 73 -26.72 -9.61 -0.61
CA MET A 73 -25.94 -8.41 -0.29
C MET A 73 -25.11 -8.58 0.98
N ARG A 74 -25.67 -9.19 2.03
CA ARG A 74 -24.92 -9.46 3.27
C ARG A 74 -23.74 -10.39 3.03
N LYS A 75 -23.89 -11.41 2.17
CA LYS A 75 -22.78 -12.29 1.75
C LYS A 75 -21.60 -11.52 1.13
N LYS A 76 -21.86 -10.37 0.49
CA LYS A 76 -20.82 -9.50 -0.09
C LYS A 76 -20.30 -8.42 0.87
N GLY A 77 -20.72 -8.46 2.14
CA GLY A 77 -20.29 -7.50 3.18
C GLY A 77 -21.05 -6.19 3.22
N PHE A 78 -22.15 -6.03 2.47
CA PHE A 78 -22.99 -4.84 2.56
C PHE A 78 -23.83 -4.85 3.84
N HIS A 79 -23.97 -3.68 4.47
CA HIS A 79 -24.88 -3.49 5.58
C HIS A 79 -26.30 -3.23 5.05
N VAL A 80 -27.23 -4.15 5.30
CA VAL A 80 -28.62 -4.06 4.79
C VAL A 80 -29.63 -4.14 5.92
N LYS A 81 -30.52 -3.14 5.97
CA LYS A 81 -31.67 -3.04 6.89
C LYS A 81 -32.97 -2.98 6.09
N PHE A 82 -33.98 -3.67 6.58
CA PHE A 82 -35.33 -3.66 6.01
C PHE A 82 -36.21 -2.69 6.79
N ASN A 83 -36.96 -1.87 6.08
CA ASN A 83 -37.91 -0.89 6.58
C ASN A 83 -39.27 -1.15 5.91
N PHE A 84 -40.32 -1.30 6.72
CA PHE A 84 -41.68 -1.57 6.23
C PHE A 84 -42.22 -0.38 5.42
N PRO A 85 -42.96 -0.60 4.31
CA PRO A 85 -43.41 -1.89 3.77
C PRO A 85 -42.47 -2.60 2.79
N ASN A 86 -41.65 -1.89 2.00
CA ASN A 86 -40.77 -2.52 0.99
C ASN A 86 -39.44 -1.77 0.79
N ILE A 87 -38.99 -1.11 1.83
CA ILE A 87 -37.82 -0.22 1.75
C ILE A 87 -36.60 -0.99 2.23
N LEU A 88 -35.55 -0.99 1.42
CA LEU A 88 -34.23 -1.46 1.81
C LEU A 88 -33.29 -0.28 1.99
N TYR A 89 -32.75 -0.17 3.19
CA TYR A 89 -31.58 0.64 3.45
C TYR A 89 -30.32 -0.20 3.22
N ILE A 90 -29.48 0.23 2.29
CA ILE A 90 -28.23 -0.44 1.93
C ILE A 90 -27.08 0.53 2.15
N SER A 91 -26.07 0.14 2.92
CA SER A 91 -24.87 0.92 3.20
C SER A 91 -23.62 0.10 2.95
N TRP A 92 -22.60 0.73 2.37
CA TRP A 92 -21.24 0.20 2.22
C TRP A 92 -20.21 1.11 2.89
N ASN A 93 -20.65 2.00 3.77
CA ASN A 93 -19.79 2.93 4.48
C ASN A 93 -18.71 2.22 5.29
N ASP A 94 -19.08 1.12 5.96
CA ASP A 94 -18.16 0.36 6.80
C ASP A 94 -17.08 -0.32 5.96
N LEU A 95 -17.43 -0.84 4.79
CA LEU A 95 -16.48 -1.41 3.83
C LEU A 95 -15.45 -0.37 3.36
N VAL A 96 -15.90 0.86 3.08
CA VAL A 96 -15.00 1.96 2.70
C VAL A 96 -14.05 2.29 3.85
N LYS A 97 -14.57 2.41 5.08
CA LYS A 97 -13.75 2.71 6.26
C LYS A 97 -12.72 1.61 6.54
N THR A 98 -13.08 0.34 6.45
CA THR A 98 -12.14 -0.77 6.66
C THR A 98 -11.03 -0.77 5.62
N ASN A 99 -11.37 -0.49 4.36
CA ASN A 99 -10.38 -0.45 3.28
C ASN A 99 -9.46 0.76 3.41
N LEU A 100 -10.00 1.92 3.78
CA LEU A 100 -9.18 3.11 4.06
C LEU A 100 -8.20 2.87 5.21
N LYS A 101 -8.65 2.24 6.31
CA LYS A 101 -7.75 1.90 7.43
C LYS A 101 -6.61 0.97 7.01
N LYS A 102 -6.89 -0.04 6.19
CA LYS A 102 -5.87 -0.94 5.65
C LYS A 102 -4.86 -0.19 4.79
N VAL A 103 -5.35 0.59 3.80
CA VAL A 103 -4.49 1.39 2.93
C VAL A 103 -3.63 2.37 3.74
N THR A 104 -4.19 3.03 4.76
CA THR A 104 -3.40 3.92 5.62
C THR A 104 -2.35 3.17 6.43
N ALA A 105 -2.64 1.96 6.91
CA ALA A 105 -1.68 1.13 7.63
C ALA A 105 -0.52 0.69 6.71
N ASP A 106 -0.84 0.23 5.50
CA ASP A 106 0.16 -0.19 4.51
C ASP A 106 1.06 1.00 4.10
N LEU A 107 0.48 2.19 3.91
CA LEU A 107 1.23 3.42 3.63
C LEU A 107 2.12 3.84 4.80
N MET A 108 1.68 3.67 6.05
CA MET A 108 2.49 3.95 7.23
C MET A 108 3.68 2.98 7.35
N GLU A 109 3.47 1.69 7.08
CA GLU A 109 4.52 0.67 7.12
C GLU A 109 5.61 0.93 6.06
N THR A 110 5.20 1.19 4.82
CA THR A 110 6.11 1.53 3.73
C THR A 110 6.93 2.81 4.00
N ASN A 111 6.29 3.84 4.55
CA ASN A 111 6.99 5.07 4.94
C ASN A 111 8.00 4.82 6.07
N ASN A 112 7.64 4.04 7.09
CA ASN A 112 8.56 3.69 8.17
C ASN A 112 9.77 2.88 7.66
N ASN A 113 9.56 1.95 6.73
CA ASN A 113 10.65 1.21 6.10
C ASN A 113 11.58 2.14 5.31
N ASN A 114 11.05 3.08 4.53
CA ASN A 114 11.86 4.07 3.82
C ASN A 114 12.64 5.00 4.76
N ILE A 115 12.04 5.45 5.86
CA ILE A 115 12.73 6.26 6.88
C ILE A 115 13.86 5.46 7.54
N ASN A 116 13.64 4.18 7.85
CA ASN A 116 14.66 3.31 8.43
C ASN A 116 15.82 3.04 7.46
N ILE A 117 15.53 2.83 6.17
CA ILE A 117 16.55 2.70 5.12
C ILE A 117 17.38 3.99 5.03
N ASN A 118 16.73 5.16 5.02
CA ASN A 118 17.42 6.44 4.95
C ASN A 118 18.28 6.73 6.20
N LYS A 119 17.80 6.38 7.41
CA LYS A 119 18.60 6.47 8.64
C LYS A 119 19.81 5.53 8.61
N LYS A 120 19.63 4.29 8.14
CA LYS A 120 20.72 3.32 8.00
C LYS A 120 21.77 3.82 7.00
N ASN A 121 21.35 4.32 5.84
CA ASN A 121 22.26 4.89 4.84
C ASN A 121 22.99 6.14 5.34
N LYS A 122 22.33 7.01 6.11
CA LYS A 122 22.97 8.17 6.75
C LYS A 122 24.03 7.74 7.76
N ASN A 123 23.74 6.75 8.61
CA ASN A 123 24.70 6.21 9.58
C ASN A 123 25.90 5.56 8.89
N ILE A 124 25.67 4.80 7.82
CA ILE A 124 26.73 4.19 7.00
C ILE A 124 27.63 5.28 6.43
N ASN A 125 27.07 6.33 5.81
CA ASN A 125 27.86 7.45 5.28
C ASN A 125 28.66 8.19 6.36
N THR A 126 28.10 8.40 7.56
CA THR A 126 28.85 9.01 8.66
C THR A 126 29.99 8.12 9.17
N HIS A 127 29.79 6.79 9.18
CA HIS A 127 30.83 5.84 9.60
C HIS A 127 31.96 5.75 8.58
N PHE A 128 31.64 5.68 7.28
CA PHE A 128 32.63 5.71 6.21
C PHE A 128 33.43 7.03 6.20
N ASN A 129 32.77 8.18 6.37
CA ASN A 129 33.45 9.48 6.43
C ASN A 129 34.36 9.60 7.67
N LYS A 130 33.95 9.05 8.82
CA LYS A 130 34.78 9.03 10.04
C LYS A 130 36.00 8.12 9.87
N LEU A 131 35.83 6.96 9.24
CA LEU A 131 36.93 6.04 8.95
C LEU A 131 37.95 6.65 8.00
N ASN A 132 37.49 7.29 6.91
CA ASN A 132 38.37 7.98 5.96
C ASN A 132 39.14 9.15 6.59
N LYS A 133 38.51 9.88 7.52
CA LYS A 133 39.18 10.97 8.24
C LYS A 133 40.28 10.47 9.16
N ASN A 134 40.06 9.33 9.84
CA ASN A 134 41.07 8.72 10.69
C ASN A 134 42.25 8.20 9.86
N LEU A 135 41.98 7.55 8.72
CA LEU A 135 43.02 7.09 7.79
C LEU A 135 43.88 8.23 7.25
N MET A 136 43.29 9.40 6.96
CA MET A 136 44.06 10.57 6.53
C MET A 136 44.92 11.16 7.65
N ASN A 137 44.39 11.24 8.87
CA ASN A 137 45.17 11.69 10.01
C ASN A 137 46.36 10.77 10.30
N ASP A 138 46.18 9.45 10.15
CA ASP A 138 47.25 8.47 10.34
C ASP A 138 48.33 8.60 9.25
N LEU A 139 47.93 8.86 7.99
CA LEU A 139 48.86 9.14 6.89
C LEU A 139 49.63 10.45 7.10
N ASP A 140 48.95 11.52 7.52
CA ASP A 140 49.58 12.82 7.80
C ASP A 140 50.60 12.73 8.94
N ASN A 141 50.31 11.93 9.98
CA ASN A 141 51.24 11.68 11.07
C ASN A 141 52.46 10.86 10.64
N LEU A 142 52.28 9.88 9.74
CA LEU A 142 53.38 9.11 9.15
C LEU A 142 54.28 9.98 8.25
N ILE A 143 53.69 10.88 7.46
CA ILE A 143 54.43 11.82 6.60
C ILE A 143 55.22 12.82 7.46
N ASN A 144 54.61 13.38 8.51
CA ASN A 144 55.27 14.35 9.38
C ASN A 144 56.42 13.73 10.20
N ASN A 145 56.27 12.49 10.68
CA ASN A 145 57.37 11.80 11.38
C ASN A 145 58.56 11.49 10.46
N ASN A 146 58.33 11.21 9.18
CA ASN A 146 59.41 10.98 8.23
C ASN A 146 60.16 12.28 7.87
N ASN A 147 59.46 13.41 7.78
CA ASN A 147 60.09 14.70 7.43
C ASN A 147 60.97 15.25 8.56
N ASN A 148 60.63 15.01 9.83
CA ASN A 148 61.45 15.46 10.95
C ASN A 148 62.82 14.74 11.02
N ASN A 149 62.85 13.44 10.72
CA ASN A 149 64.11 12.67 10.69
C ASN A 149 65.04 13.03 9.50
N LEU A 150 64.51 13.60 8.42
CA LEU A 150 65.30 14.08 7.28
C LEU A 150 65.89 15.47 7.51
N ASN A 151 65.15 16.37 8.17
CA ASN A 151 65.60 17.74 8.43
C ASN A 151 66.71 17.78 9.50
N ASP A 152 66.63 16.97 10.54
CA ASP A 152 67.67 16.91 11.59
C ASP A 152 69.04 16.45 11.03
N ASN A 153 69.04 15.63 9.97
CA ASN A 153 70.24 15.11 9.33
C ASN A 153 70.86 16.13 8.33
N LEU A 154 70.01 16.92 7.65
CA LEU A 154 70.44 18.01 6.75
C LEU A 154 71.04 19.19 7.54
N ASP A 155 70.52 19.49 8.72
CA ASP A 155 71.01 20.60 9.55
C ASP A 155 72.41 20.32 10.14
N GLU A 156 72.73 19.07 10.49
CA GLU A 156 74.10 18.70 10.88
C GLU A 156 75.09 18.79 9.72
N GLU A 157 74.66 18.42 8.50
CA GLU A 157 75.52 18.44 7.31
C GLU A 157 75.77 19.87 6.80
N ILE A 158 74.75 20.74 6.84
CA ILE A 158 74.86 22.17 6.51
C ILE A 158 75.76 22.91 7.52
N LYS A 159 75.70 22.54 8.81
CA LYS A 159 76.56 23.14 9.84
C LYS A 159 78.03 22.80 9.63
N LYS A 160 78.35 21.54 9.26
CA LYS A 160 79.72 21.13 8.89
C LYS A 160 80.23 21.84 7.64
N LEU A 161 79.39 22.03 6.63
CA LEU A 161 79.78 22.70 5.38
C LEU A 161 80.06 24.20 5.58
N ASN A 162 79.28 24.88 6.42
CA ASN A 162 79.49 26.30 6.73
C ASN A 162 80.74 26.56 7.60
N GLU A 163 81.12 25.63 8.47
CA GLU A 163 82.38 25.71 9.22
C GLU A 163 83.61 25.60 8.31
N LEU A 164 83.53 24.79 7.24
CA LEU A 164 84.59 24.62 6.26
C LEU A 164 84.74 25.82 5.31
N SER A 165 83.63 26.47 4.91
CA SER A 165 83.69 27.67 4.05
C SER A 165 84.38 28.83 4.75
N ASN A 166 84.11 29.02 6.05
CA ASN A 166 84.67 30.10 6.87
C ASN A 166 86.20 30.00 7.09
N PHE A 167 86.78 28.80 6.98
CA PHE A 167 88.24 28.61 7.07
C PHE A 167 88.97 28.97 5.76
N SER A 168 88.29 28.88 4.62
CA SER A 168 88.87 29.14 3.30
C SER A 168 89.02 30.63 2.97
N GLU A 169 88.23 31.50 3.60
CA GLU A 169 88.31 32.96 3.42
C GLU A 169 89.48 33.62 4.15
N TYR A 170 90.03 32.98 5.19
CA TYR A 170 91.13 33.54 5.98
C TYR A 170 92.51 33.46 5.27
N TYR A 171 92.65 32.61 4.24
CA TYR A 171 93.89 32.46 3.47
C TYR A 171 93.83 33.08 2.07
N LYS A 172 92.77 33.85 1.77
CA LYS A 172 92.65 34.64 0.54
C LYS A 172 92.89 36.13 0.80
N LYS A 173 94.05 36.46 1.37
CA LYS A 173 94.68 37.78 1.24
C LYS A 173 96.18 37.72 1.46
#